data_AF-A0A385Z2Z0-F1
#
_entry.id   AF-A0A385Z2Z0-F1
#
_cell.length_a   1.000
_cell.length_b   1.000
_cell.length_c   1.000
_cell.angle_alpha   90.00
_cell.angle_beta   90.00
_cell.angle_gamma   90.00
#
_symmetry.space_group_name_H-M   'P 1'
#
loop_
_entity.id
_entity.type
_entity.pdbx_description
1 polymer ?
#
loop_
_entity_poly.entity_id
_entity_poly.type
_entity_poly.pdbx_seq_one_letter_code
_entity_poly.pdbx_strand_id
1 'polypeptide(L)'
;MKVHFVQSGGFVGVVKGCVLDTAVLDQDEAQELQRLVKASGIASSGVYFSAQARDVQQYEITIEDESPVSVAFDDLSLPSSARLLVGFLKKRARPQGLG
;
A
#
# COMPACT_ATOMS: atom_id res chain seq x y z
N MET A 1 -4.76 -0.57 -14.34
CA MET A 1 -4.24 -0.32 -12.99
C MET A 1 -4.19 -1.60 -12.15
N LYS A 2 -3.02 -1.91 -11.61
CA LYS A 2 -2.79 -2.99 -10.64
C LYS A 2 -1.98 -2.44 -9.47
N VAL A 3 -2.33 -2.81 -8.24
CA VAL A 3 -1.70 -2.32 -7.02
C VAL A 3 -1.12 -3.48 -6.24
N HIS A 4 0.19 -3.44 -6.02
CA HIS A 4 0.90 -4.33 -5.13
C HIS A 4 1.10 -3.64 -3.78
N PHE A 5 0.74 -4.33 -2.71
CA PHE A 5 0.86 -3.83 -1.36
C PHE A 5 1.62 -4.82 -0.50
N VAL A 6 2.62 -4.32 0.22
CA VAL A 6 3.34 -5.06 1.26
C VAL A 6 3.30 -4.24 2.54
N GLN A 7 2.97 -4.89 3.64
CA GLN A 7 3.09 -4.39 4.99
C GLN A 7 4.12 -5.24 5.72
N SER A 8 5.10 -4.58 6.32
CA SER A 8 6.16 -5.20 7.10
C SER A 8 6.43 -4.38 8.38
N GLY A 9 7.40 -4.81 9.19
CA GLY A 9 7.75 -4.13 10.43
C GLY A 9 6.76 -4.35 11.58
N GLY A 10 6.97 -3.62 12.67
CA GLY A 10 6.27 -3.84 13.94
C GLY A 10 6.75 -5.08 14.70
N PHE A 11 6.30 -5.21 15.95
CA PHE A 11 6.86 -6.12 16.96
C PHE A 11 6.80 -7.63 16.61
N VAL A 12 5.88 -8.05 15.74
CA VAL A 12 5.63 -9.48 15.43
C VAL A 12 6.39 -9.95 14.19
N GLY A 13 6.98 -9.05 13.39
CA GLY A 13 7.79 -9.40 12.21
C GLY A 13 7.02 -10.08 11.06
N VAL A 14 5.69 -10.10 11.10
CA VAL A 14 4.86 -10.74 10.06
C VAL A 14 4.73 -9.84 8.84
N VAL A 15 5.15 -10.35 7.68
CA VAL A 15 4.90 -9.69 6.40
C VAL A 15 3.48 -10.04 5.92
N LYS A 16 2.71 -9.02 5.55
CA LYS A 16 1.40 -9.15 4.92
C LYS A 16 1.41 -8.47 3.57
N GLY A 17 0.59 -8.93 2.64
CA GLY A 17 0.43 -8.21 1.39
C GLY A 17 -0.77 -8.66 0.58
N CYS A 18 -1.05 -7.93 -0.48
CA CYS A 18 -2.04 -8.28 -1.49
C CYS A 18 -1.66 -7.68 -2.84
N VAL A 19 -2.21 -8.27 -3.89
CA VAL A 19 -2.15 -7.75 -5.24
C VAL A 19 -3.58 -7.56 -5.71
N LEU A 20 -3.94 -6.34 -6.07
CA LEU A 20 -5.27 -5.98 -6.54
C LEU A 20 -5.18 -5.51 -7.98
N ASP A 21 -5.83 -6.20 -8.91
CA ASP A 21 -5.89 -5.82 -10.31
C ASP A 21 -7.32 -5.36 -10.64
N THR A 22 -7.48 -4.12 -11.10
CA THR A 22 -8.80 -3.59 -11.47
C THR A 22 -9.46 -4.36 -12.62
N ALA A 23 -8.70 -5.13 -13.40
CA ALA A 23 -9.24 -5.97 -14.47
C ALA A 23 -9.96 -7.22 -13.96
N VAL A 24 -9.70 -7.65 -12.72
CA VAL A 24 -10.29 -8.88 -12.13
C VAL A 24 -11.18 -8.60 -10.92
N LEU A 25 -11.14 -7.38 -10.37
CA LEU A 25 -12.02 -6.94 -9.30
C LEU A 25 -13.44 -6.67 -9.82
N ASP A 26 -14.42 -6.82 -8.94
CA ASP A 26 -15.78 -6.34 -9.21
C ASP A 26 -15.77 -4.82 -9.45
N GLN A 27 -16.73 -4.35 -10.27
CA GLN A 27 -16.76 -2.96 -10.73
C GLN A 27 -16.74 -1.95 -9.57
N ASP A 28 -17.47 -2.21 -8.49
CA ASP A 28 -17.52 -1.34 -7.31
C ASP A 28 -16.16 -1.29 -6.59
N GLU A 29 -15.48 -2.43 -6.43
CA GLU A 29 -14.16 -2.49 -5.80
C GLU A 29 -13.08 -1.85 -6.67
N ALA A 30 -13.14 -2.05 -7.98
CA ALA A 30 -12.24 -1.43 -8.94
C ALA A 30 -12.37 0.09 -8.94
N GLN A 31 -13.60 0.62 -8.93
CA GLN A 31 -13.86 2.05 -8.85
C GLN A 31 -13.38 2.64 -7.52
N GLU A 32 -13.62 1.96 -6.40
CA GLU A 32 -13.16 2.43 -5.10
C GLU A 32 -11.63 2.45 -5.02
N LEU A 33 -10.95 1.41 -5.51
CA LEU A 33 -9.49 1.38 -5.56
C LEU A 33 -8.93 2.54 -6.41
N GLN A 34 -9.51 2.80 -7.58
CA GLN A 34 -9.11 3.94 -8.43
C GLN A 34 -9.31 5.29 -7.73
N ARG A 35 -10.44 5.48 -7.04
CA ARG A 35 -10.71 6.71 -6.28
C ARG A 35 -9.69 6.90 -5.16
N LEU A 36 -9.39 5.85 -4.40
CA LEU A 36 -8.44 5.89 -3.29
C LEU A 36 -7.00 6.15 -3.77
N VAL A 37 -6.59 5.54 -4.89
CA VAL A 37 -5.28 5.80 -5.50
C VAL A 37 -5.18 7.27 -5.91
N LYS A 38 -6.17 7.82 -6.62
CA LYS A 38 -6.19 9.24 -7.00
C LYS A 38 -6.20 10.17 -5.79
N ALA A 39 -7.00 9.87 -4.78
CA ALA A 39 -7.10 10.67 -3.56
C ALA A 39 -5.85 10.59 -2.67
N SER A 40 -5.04 9.53 -2.79
CA SER A 40 -3.82 9.36 -1.99
C SER A 40 -2.76 10.44 -2.25
N GLY A 41 -2.74 10.98 -3.47
CA GLY A 41 -1.70 11.92 -3.93
C GLY A 41 -0.36 11.27 -4.23
N ILE A 42 -0.27 9.93 -4.27
CA ILE A 42 0.94 9.21 -4.66
C ILE A 42 1.12 9.37 -6.18
N ALA A 43 2.02 10.28 -6.56
CA ALA A 43 2.31 10.60 -7.96
C ALA A 43 3.76 10.30 -8.37
N SER A 44 4.62 9.96 -7.41
CA SER A 44 6.05 9.73 -7.64
C SER A 44 6.60 8.64 -6.75
N SER A 45 7.56 7.88 -7.26
CA SER A 45 8.29 6.88 -6.48
C SER A 45 9.17 7.51 -5.41
N GLY A 46 9.37 6.81 -4.29
CA GLY A 46 10.23 7.29 -3.21
C GLY A 46 10.18 6.43 -1.95
N VAL A 47 11.11 6.67 -1.04
CA VAL A 47 11.14 6.02 0.28
C VAL A 47 11.12 7.09 1.35
N TYR A 48 10.10 7.06 2.19
CA TYR A 48 9.87 8.04 3.23
C TYR A 48 9.79 7.30 4.56
N PHE A 49 10.92 7.12 5.23
CA PHE A 49 10.98 6.47 6.53
C PHE A 49 11.45 7.47 7.59
N SER A 50 10.81 7.42 8.74
CA SER A 50 11.23 8.09 9.96
C SER A 50 12.42 7.35 10.60
N ALA A 51 13.12 8.01 11.53
CA ALA A 51 14.24 7.39 12.24
C ALA A 51 13.84 6.13 13.05
N GLN A 52 12.56 5.98 13.39
CA GLN A 52 12.00 4.88 14.17
C GLN A 52 11.32 3.82 13.29
N ALA A 53 11.58 3.81 11.98
CA ALA A 53 10.89 2.94 11.03
C ALA A 53 10.93 1.44 11.37
N ARG A 54 11.94 0.97 12.11
CA ARG A 54 12.03 -0.45 12.55
C ARG A 54 11.01 -0.81 13.63
N ASP A 55 10.59 0.17 14.43
CA ASP A 55 9.69 -0.03 15.58
C ASP A 55 8.22 0.13 15.18
N VAL A 56 7.94 0.66 13.97
CA VAL A 56 6.60 0.92 13.44
C VAL A 56 6.28 0.06 12.21
N GLN A 57 5.03 0.09 11.76
CA GLN A 57 4.64 -0.58 10.52
C GLN A 57 5.19 0.18 9.31
N GLN A 58 5.68 -0.57 8.34
CA GLN A 58 6.13 -0.09 7.05
C GLN A 58 5.17 -0.57 5.96
N TYR A 59 5.01 0.26 4.93
CA TYR A 59 4.11 0.05 3.82
C TYR A 59 4.85 0.29 2.52
N GLU A 60 4.87 -0.70 1.65
CA GLU A 60 5.33 -0.56 0.27
C GLU A 60 4.13 -0.68 -0.66
N ILE A 61 3.98 0.30 -1.54
CA ILE A 61 2.86 0.40 -2.49
C ILE A 61 3.46 0.60 -3.88
N THR A 62 3.21 -0.36 -4.77
CA THR A 62 3.50 -0.21 -6.19
C THR A 62 2.20 -0.11 -6.95
N ILE A 63 2.04 0.96 -7.72
CA ILE A 63 0.89 1.19 -8.60
C ILE A 63 1.40 1.02 -10.03
N GLU A 64 0.96 -0.06 -10.67
CA GLU A 64 1.19 -0.36 -12.07
C GLU A 64 0.01 0.20 -12.88
N ASP A 65 0.22 1.37 -13.50
CA ASP A 65 -0.73 1.97 -14.43
C ASP A 65 0.06 2.61 -15.60
N GLU A 66 -0.46 3.64 -16.25
CA GLU A 66 0.25 4.29 -17.37
C GLU A 66 1.60 4.91 -16.96
N SER A 67 1.73 5.33 -15.69
CA SER A 67 2.99 5.80 -15.10
C SER A 67 3.25 5.01 -13.81
N PRO A 68 4.02 3.90 -13.90
CA PRO A 68 4.28 3.07 -12.74
C PRO A 68 5.03 3.83 -11.64
N VAL A 69 4.53 3.74 -10.41
CA VAL A 69 5.15 4.35 -9.23
C VAL A 69 5.29 3.33 -8.11
N SER A 70 6.38 3.43 -7.36
CA SER A 70 6.66 2.58 -6.21
C SER A 70 7.09 3.46 -5.04
N VAL A 71 6.31 3.42 -3.97
CA VAL A 71 6.52 4.27 -2.80
C VAL A 71 6.52 3.46 -1.51
N ALA A 72 7.39 3.84 -0.59
CA ALA A 72 7.44 3.26 0.74
C ALA A 72 7.24 4.33 1.83
N PHE A 73 6.40 4.03 2.81
CA PHE A 73 6.13 4.85 3.99
C PHE A 73 6.23 4.02 5.26
N ASP A 74 6.39 4.67 6.40
CA ASP A 74 6.07 4.09 7.69
C ASP A 74 4.83 4.78 8.30
N ASP A 75 4.34 4.28 9.42
CA ASP A 75 3.16 4.86 10.11
C ASP A 75 3.33 6.35 10.46
N LEU A 76 4.58 6.83 10.63
CA LEU A 76 4.88 8.21 11.03
C LEU A 76 5.04 9.15 9.84
N SER A 77 5.45 8.63 8.68
CA SER A 77 5.64 9.39 7.43
C SER A 77 4.43 9.32 6.48
N LEU A 78 3.50 8.38 6.69
CA LEU A 78 2.34 8.18 5.83
C LEU A 78 1.44 9.43 5.80
N PRO A 79 1.27 10.07 4.62
CA PRO A 79 0.39 11.22 4.47
C PRO A 79 -1.05 10.89 4.83
N SER A 80 -1.76 11.84 5.45
CA SER A 80 -3.17 11.67 5.83
C SER A 80 -4.07 11.30 4.64
N SER A 81 -3.77 11.83 3.44
CA SER A 81 -4.47 11.53 2.19
C SER A 81 -4.36 10.05 1.78
N ALA A 82 -3.21 9.42 2.05
CA ALA A 82 -2.94 8.03 1.69
C ALA A 82 -3.45 7.01 2.73
N ARG A 83 -3.86 7.45 3.92
CA ARG A 83 -4.33 6.55 5.00
C ARG A 83 -5.55 5.72 4.61
N LEU A 84 -6.49 6.28 3.85
CA LEU A 84 -7.67 5.54 3.39
C LEU A 84 -7.30 4.44 2.39
N LEU A 85 -6.38 4.72 1.46
CA LEU A 85 -5.84 3.72 0.54
C LEU A 85 -5.14 2.59 1.31
N VAL A 86 -4.22 2.93 2.22
CA VAL A 86 -3.52 1.92 3.05
C VAL A 86 -4.52 1.10 3.87
N GLY A 87 -5.52 1.73 4.49
CA GLY A 87 -6.57 1.03 5.23
C GLY A 87 -7.37 0.06 4.36
N PHE A 88 -7.70 0.45 3.13
CA PHE A 88 -8.38 -0.40 2.14
C PHE A 88 -7.53 -1.62 1.74
N LEU A 89 -6.23 -1.41 1.51
CA LEU A 89 -5.28 -2.47 1.15
C LEU A 89 -5.05 -3.43 2.34
N LYS A 90 -4.87 -2.91 3.56
CA LYS A 90 -4.68 -3.70 4.79
C LYS A 90 -5.82 -4.69 5.06
N LYS A 91 -7.07 -4.31 4.78
CA LYS A 91 -8.24 -5.20 4.92
C LYS A 91 -8.19 -6.41 3.97
N ARG A 92 -7.52 -6.25 2.82
CA ARG A 92 -7.36 -7.28 1.79
C ARG A 92 -6.02 -8.01 1.87
N ALA A 93 -5.05 -7.45 2.58
CA ALA A 93 -3.77 -8.09 2.84
C ALA A 93 -3.95 -9.40 3.60
N ARG A 94 -3.13 -10.39 3.25
CA ARG A 94 -3.03 -11.67 3.94
C ARG A 94 -1.59 -11.89 4.39
N PRO A 95 -1.35 -12.63 5.49
CA PRO A 95 0.00 -13.05 5.85
C PRO A 95 0.66 -13.74 4.65
N GLN A 96 1.82 -13.25 4.25
CA GLN A 96 2.67 -13.97 3.32
C GLN A 96 3.49 -14.91 4.18
N GLY A 97 3.24 -16.22 4.07
CA GLY A 97 4.07 -17.20 4.76
C GLY A 97 5.52 -17.02 4.32
N LEU A 98 6.45 -17.10 5.27
CA LEU A 98 7.83 -17.44 4.98
C LEU A 98 7.81 -18.85 4.37
N GLY A 99 7.72 -18.92 3.04
CA GLY A 99 7.90 -20.16 2.29
C GLY A 99 9.35 -20.57 2.28
#